data_AF-A0A7W0VET9-F1
#
_entry.id   AF-A0A7W0VET9-F1
#
_cell.length_a   1.000
_cell.length_b   1.000
_cell.length_c   1.000
_cell.angle_alpha   90.00
_cell.angle_beta   90.00
_cell.angle_gamma   90.00
#
_symmetry.space_group_name_H-M   'P 1'
#
loop_
_entity.id
_entity.type
_entity.pdbx_description
1 polymer ?
#
loop_
_entity_poly.entity_id
_entity_poly.type
_entity_poly.pdbx_seq_one_letter_code
_entity_poly.pdbx_strand_id
1 'polypeptide(L)'
;MMKDLFELDAGRVQPEARLIEDLELDSLDAIDLAVKVEETTGRAFDEQMIRSLRTIDDVIVALQVLISSKDAPAAAPRSTES
;
A
#
# COMPACT_ATOMS: atom_id res chain seq x y z
N MET A 1 18.11 -7.60 -7.89
CA MET A 1 17.90 -6.17 -8.15
C MET A 1 16.44 -5.90 -7.85
N MET A 2 16.13 -5.09 -6.83
CA MET A 2 14.75 -4.87 -6.36
C MET A 2 14.58 -3.42 -5.91
N LYS A 3 15.18 -2.49 -6.67
CA LYS A 3 15.15 -1.05 -6.40
C LYS A 3 14.38 -0.26 -7.48
N ASP A 4 13.91 -0.95 -8.52
CA ASP A 4 13.42 -0.33 -9.77
C ASP A 4 11.94 -0.62 -10.05
N LEU A 5 11.16 -1.05 -9.05
CA LEU A 5 9.73 -1.34 -9.26
C LEU A 5 8.86 -0.08 -9.22
N PHE A 6 9.36 1.01 -8.62
CA PHE A 6 8.57 2.23 -8.44
C PHE A 6 9.37 3.52 -8.70
N GLU A 7 10.68 3.42 -9.01
CA GLU A 7 11.60 4.58 -9.05
C GLU A 7 11.50 5.53 -7.83
N LEU A 8 11.00 5.01 -6.69
CA LEU A 8 10.78 5.80 -5.48
C LEU A 8 12.04 5.86 -4.62
N ASP A 9 12.44 7.08 -4.29
CA ASP A 9 13.48 7.30 -3.29
C ASP A 9 12.95 6.86 -1.92
N ALA A 10 13.71 6.03 -1.19
CA ALA A 10 13.30 5.53 0.12
C ALA A 10 13.02 6.67 1.12
N GLY A 11 13.60 7.86 0.93
CA GLY A 11 13.30 9.04 1.74
C GLY A 11 11.93 9.67 1.49
N ARG A 12 11.31 9.40 0.34
CA ARG A 12 9.98 9.89 -0.06
C ARG A 12 8.84 8.97 0.36
N VAL A 13 9.14 7.70 0.67
CA VAL A 13 8.14 6.72 1.12
C VAL A 13 7.80 6.97 2.59
N GLN A 14 6.95 7.96 2.83
CA GLN A 14 6.38 8.24 4.14
C GLN A 14 4.98 7.63 4.25
N PRO A 15 4.53 7.22 5.45
CA PRO A 15 3.19 6.68 5.64
C PRO A 15 2.10 7.67 5.21
N GLU A 16 2.33 8.98 5.38
CA GLU A 16 1.36 10.00 4.94
C GLU A 16 1.43 10.29 3.43
N ALA A 17 2.46 9.81 2.73
CA ALA A 17 2.66 10.08 1.31
C ALA A 17 1.55 9.43 0.47
N ARG A 18 1.02 10.20 -0.47
CA ARG A 18 -0.05 9.78 -1.36
C ARG A 18 0.54 9.09 -2.59
N LEU A 19 0.04 7.89 -2.87
CA LEU A 19 0.53 7.03 -3.96
C LEU A 19 0.49 7.75 -5.32
N ILE A 20 -0.60 8.46 -5.61
CA ILE A 20 -0.79 9.15 -6.90
C ILE A 20 -0.20 10.57 -6.89
N GLU A 21 -0.35 11.31 -5.79
CA GLU A 21 -0.02 12.75 -5.77
C GLU A 21 1.42 13.06 -5.34
N ASP A 22 1.97 12.30 -4.38
CA ASP A 22 3.34 12.54 -3.87
C ASP A 22 4.36 11.58 -4.47
N LEU A 23 3.94 10.35 -4.71
CA LEU A 23 4.77 9.28 -5.26
C LEU A 23 4.58 9.12 -6.77
N GLU A 24 3.65 9.88 -7.37
CA GLU A 24 3.40 9.93 -8.81
C GLU A 24 3.23 8.55 -9.45
N LEU A 25 2.66 7.60 -8.70
CA LEU A 25 2.51 6.21 -9.15
C LEU A 25 1.41 6.10 -10.20
N ASP A 26 1.74 5.42 -11.29
CA ASP A 26 0.82 5.16 -12.37
C ASP A 26 -0.05 3.92 -12.10
N SER A 27 -1.07 3.73 -12.93
CA SER A 27 -1.95 2.56 -12.86
C SER A 27 -1.21 1.22 -13.03
N LEU A 28 -0.07 1.21 -13.72
CA LEU A 28 0.80 0.03 -13.86
C LEU A 28 1.53 -0.28 -12.56
N ASP A 29 2.05 0.75 -11.88
CA ASP A 29 2.74 0.61 -10.61
C ASP A 29 1.82 -0.01 -9.54
N ALA A 30 0.57 0.48 -9.44
CA ALA A 30 -0.39 -0.09 -8.50
C ALA A 30 -0.63 -1.60 -8.74
N ILE A 31 -0.59 -2.05 -10.01
CA ILE A 31 -0.72 -3.46 -10.37
C ILE A 31 0.56 -4.22 -9.98
N ASP A 32 1.74 -3.69 -10.27
CA ASP A 32 3.01 -4.32 -9.87
C ASP A 32 3.13 -4.47 -8.35
N LEU A 33 2.66 -3.48 -7.58
CA LEU A 33 2.63 -3.53 -6.12
C LEU A 33 1.72 -4.65 -5.63
N ALA A 34 0.55 -4.80 -6.26
CA ALA A 34 -0.38 -5.86 -5.93
C ALA A 34 0.16 -7.25 -6.25
N VAL A 35 0.75 -7.42 -7.44
CA VAL A 35 1.42 -8.66 -7.85
C VAL A 35 2.55 -8.98 -6.88
N LYS A 36 3.35 -7.99 -6.48
CA LYS A 36 4.49 -8.22 -5.59
C LYS A 36 4.08 -8.67 -4.19
N VAL A 37 3.02 -8.06 -3.68
CA VAL A 37 2.43 -8.47 -2.41
C VAL A 37 1.89 -9.89 -2.51
N GLU A 38 1.20 -10.24 -3.59
CA GLU A 38 0.72 -11.60 -3.83
C GLU A 38 1.87 -12.61 -3.93
N GLU A 39 2.95 -12.32 -4.67
CA GLU A 39 4.14 -13.17 -4.73
C GLU A 39 4.80 -13.38 -3.36
N THR A 40 4.81 -12.34 -2.51
CA THR A 40 5.52 -12.35 -1.23
C THR A 40 4.69 -12.98 -0.11
N THR A 41 3.40 -12.66 -0.04
CA THR A 41 2.48 -13.13 1.02
C THR A 41 1.66 -14.35 0.61
N GLY A 42 1.61 -14.68 -0.68
CA GLY A 42 0.73 -15.70 -1.25
C GLY A 42 -0.75 -15.29 -1.24
N ARG A 43 -1.05 -14.00 -1.01
CA ARG A 43 -2.41 -13.46 -0.87
C ARG A 43 -2.59 -12.27 -1.81
N ALA A 44 -3.58 -12.35 -2.68
CA ALA A 44 -3.93 -11.26 -3.59
C ALA A 44 -4.69 -10.14 -2.87
N PHE A 45 -4.47 -8.90 -3.28
CA PHE A 45 -5.38 -7.81 -2.93
C PHE A 45 -6.66 -7.91 -3.75
N ASP A 46 -7.80 -7.71 -3.10
CA ASP A 46 -9.07 -7.55 -3.81
C ASP A 46 -9.14 -6.22 -4.55
N GLU A 47 -9.92 -6.19 -5.64
CA GLU A 47 -10.11 -4.99 -6.48
C GLU A 47 -10.61 -3.78 -5.67
N GLN A 48 -11.44 -4.02 -4.65
CA GLN A 48 -11.91 -2.98 -3.71
C GLN A 48 -10.77 -2.41 -2.87
N MET A 49 -9.85 -3.26 -2.42
CA MET A 49 -8.71 -2.85 -1.61
C MET A 49 -7.76 -1.99 -2.45
N ILE A 50 -7.42 -2.45 -3.66
CA ILE A 50 -6.57 -1.68 -4.60
C ILE A 50 -7.17 -0.30 -4.89
N ARG A 51 -8.49 -0.20 -5.13
CA ARG A 51 -9.16 1.09 -5.35
C ARG A 51 -9.21 1.98 -4.10
N SER A 52 -9.10 1.39 -2.92
CA SER A 52 -9.09 2.10 -1.63
C SER A 52 -7.69 2.59 -1.23
N LEU A 53 -6.61 2.08 -1.83
CA LEU A 53 -5.25 2.52 -1.54
C LEU A 53 -5.05 3.95 -2.03
N ARG A 54 -4.92 4.90 -1.10
CA ARG A 54 -4.63 6.32 -1.41
C ARG A 54 -3.25 6.72 -0.93
N THR A 55 -2.79 6.14 0.17
CA THR A 55 -1.53 6.43 0.85
C THR A 55 -0.73 5.17 1.12
N ILE A 56 0.56 5.34 1.45
CA ILE A 56 1.40 4.23 1.89
C ILE A 56 0.88 3.58 3.17
N ASP A 57 0.31 4.36 4.11
CA ASP A 57 -0.31 3.80 5.33
C ASP A 57 -1.45 2.83 4.97
N ASP A 58 -2.29 3.15 3.96
CA ASP A 58 -3.34 2.23 3.49
C ASP A 58 -2.77 0.89 3.00
N VAL A 59 -1.64 0.92 2.28
CA VAL A 59 -0.96 -0.30 1.79
C VAL A 59 -0.42 -1.12 2.96
N ILE A 60 0.19 -0.46 3.94
CA ILE A 60 0.74 -1.11 5.14
C ILE A 60 -0.37 -1.75 5.97
N VAL A 61 -1.49 -1.06 6.16
CA VAL A 61 -2.67 -1.57 6.88
C VAL A 61 -3.26 -2.75 6.13
N ALA A 62 -3.45 -2.63 4.82
CA ALA A 62 -3.96 -3.70 3.98
C ALA A 62 -3.08 -4.96 4.08
N LEU A 63 -1.76 -4.81 4.01
CA LEU A 63 -0.79 -5.88 4.22
C LEU A 63 -0.89 -6.51 5.61
N GLN A 64 -1.00 -5.70 6.67
CA GLN A 64 -1.17 -6.21 8.02
C GLN A 64 -2.45 -7.05 8.15
N VAL A 65 -3.55 -6.62 7.55
CA VAL A 65 -4.83 -7.34 7.54
C VAL A 65 -4.71 -8.64 6.74
N LEU A 66 -4.03 -8.63 5.60
CA LEU A 66 -3.83 -9.81 4.75
C LEU A 66 -3.01 -10.91 5.42
N ILE A 67 -1.97 -10.53 6.17
CA ILE A 67 -1.06 -11.48 6.83
C ILE A 67 -1.61 -11.91 8.20
N SER A 68 -2.33 -11.03 8.91
CA SER A 68 -2.98 -11.34 10.19
C SER A 68 -4.28 -12.09 9.92
N SER A 69 -4.19 -13.41 9.72
CA SER A 69 -5.34 -14.29 9.50
C SER A 69 -6.38 -14.18 10.64
N LYS A 70 -7.38 -13.30 10.44
CA LYS A 70 -8.83 -13.42 10.77
C LYS A 70 -9.47 -12.03 10.71
N ASP A 71 -10.40 -11.85 9.76
CA ASP A 71 -11.46 -10.82 9.71
C ASP A 71 -11.44 -9.72 10.79
N ALA A 72 -11.03 -8.49 10.43
CA ALA A 72 -11.64 -7.24 10.90
C ALA A 72 -10.98 -6.01 10.24
N PRO A 73 -11.74 -5.10 9.60
CA PRO A 73 -11.27 -3.75 9.33
C PRO A 73 -11.43 -2.95 10.63
N ALA A 74 -10.40 -2.94 11.49
CA ALA A 74 -10.30 -1.98 12.57
C ALA A 74 -9.63 -0.70 12.05
N ALA A 75 -10.30 -0.04 11.10
CA ALA A 75 -10.00 1.35 10.78
C ALA A 75 -10.56 2.21 11.92
N ALA A 76 -9.69 2.74 12.76
CA ALA A 76 -10.01 3.89 13.60
C ALA A 76 -8.80 4.84 13.66
N PRO A 77 -9.08 6.15 13.73
CA PRO A 77 -8.34 7.20 13.03
C PRO A 77 -7.17 7.71 13.85
N ARG A 78 -6.04 8.03 13.20
CA ARG A 78 -5.06 8.92 13.81
C ARG A 78 -5.54 10.36 13.61
N SER A 79 -6.24 10.85 14.63
CA SER A 79 -6.42 12.27 14.89
C SER A 79 -5.07 12.92 15.16
N THR A 80 -4.81 14.04 14.47
CA THR A 80 -4.20 15.26 15.01
C THR A 80 -2.80 15.16 15.63
N GLU A 81 -1.83 15.78 14.97
CA GLU A 81 -0.70 16.46 15.63
C GLU A 81 -0.35 17.66 14.72
N SER A 82 -1.04 18.80 14.87
CA SER A 82 -0.82 19.96 15.76
C SER A 82 0.16 20.99 15.23
#